data_AF-A0A6N8UXM1-F1
#
_entry.id   AF-A0A6N8UXM1-F1
#
_cell.length_a   1.000
_cell.length_b   1.000
_cell.length_c   1.000
_cell.angle_alpha   90.00
_cell.angle_beta   90.00
_cell.angle_gamma   90.00
#
_symmetry.space_group_name_H-M   'P 1'
#
loop_
_entity.id
_entity.type
_entity.pdbx_description
1 polymer ?
#
loop_
_entity_poly.entity_id
_entity_poly.type
_entity_poly.pdbx_seq_one_letter_code
_entity_poly.pdbx_strand_id
1 'polypeptide(L)'
;MTLPVIFGIAGPELRPEEQALFREFNPFGFILFARNLDTPTQTVGLVKALREAAGAEVPVLIDQEGGRVQRFGPPHAPAYPPAAAYGQLAARDLGHAGDTVRIGHALLGRDLANLGIDV
;
A
#
# COMPACT_ATOMS: atom_id res chain seq x y z
N MET A 1 -2.74 -25.65 -0.59
CA MET A 1 -3.13 -25.00 -1.86
C MET A 1 -3.26 -23.51 -1.59
N THR A 2 -2.75 -22.62 -2.44
CA THR A 2 -2.94 -21.18 -2.26
C THR A 2 -4.36 -20.80 -2.63
N LEU A 3 -5.07 -20.10 -1.74
CA LEU A 3 -6.42 -19.64 -2.03
C LEU A 3 -6.37 -18.32 -2.80
N PRO A 4 -7.24 -18.15 -3.82
CA PRO A 4 -7.30 -16.92 -4.62
C PRO A 4 -8.05 -15.80 -3.86
N VAL A 5 -7.61 -15.52 -2.63
CA VAL A 5 -8.22 -14.56 -1.72
C VAL A 5 -7.16 -13.57 -1.24
N ILE A 6 -7.53 -12.30 -1.24
CA ILE A 6 -6.77 -11.22 -0.62
C ILE A 6 -7.50 -10.81 0.65
N PHE A 7 -6.85 -10.91 1.80
CA PHE A 7 -7.46 -10.55 3.08
C PHE A 7 -7.12 -9.11 3.48
N GLY A 8 -8.08 -8.44 4.11
CA GLY A 8 -7.78 -7.30 4.98
C GLY A 8 -7.56 -7.75 6.42
N ILE A 9 -7.02 -6.85 7.24
CA ILE A 9 -6.91 -7.07 8.69
C ILE A 9 -7.65 -5.99 9.49
N ALA A 10 -7.96 -6.30 10.75
CA ALA A 10 -8.79 -5.45 11.58
C ALA A 10 -8.11 -4.14 11.99
N GLY A 11 -6.81 -4.16 12.34
CA GLY A 11 -6.12 -3.02 12.93
C GLY A 11 -4.64 -2.93 12.55
N PRO A 12 -3.84 -2.12 13.28
CA PRO A 12 -2.42 -1.91 12.97
C PRO A 12 -1.52 -3.06 13.40
N GLU A 13 -2.05 -4.05 14.13
CA GLU A 13 -1.30 -5.20 14.61
C GLU A 13 -2.00 -6.49 14.22
N LEU A 14 -1.22 -7.49 13.84
CA LEU A 14 -1.72 -8.81 13.48
C LEU A 14 -2.10 -9.57 14.76
N ARG A 15 -3.39 -9.93 14.88
CA ARG A 15 -3.87 -10.67 16.06
C ARG A 15 -3.60 -12.17 15.95
N PRO A 16 -3.51 -12.89 17.08
CA PRO A 16 -3.33 -14.34 17.06
C PRO A 16 -4.38 -15.10 16.25
N GLU A 17 -5.65 -14.66 16.28
CA GLU A 17 -6.73 -15.30 15.50
C GLU A 17 -6.53 -15.13 13.99
N GLU A 18 -6.13 -13.93 13.56
CA GLU A 18 -5.83 -13.64 12.15
C GLU A 18 -4.59 -14.42 11.69
N GLN A 19 -3.58 -14.52 12.55
CA GLN A 19 -2.37 -15.31 12.24
C GLN A 19 -2.69 -16.80 12.07
N ALA A 20 -3.53 -17.37 12.93
CA ALA A 20 -3.97 -18.76 12.80
C ALA A 20 -4.76 -18.98 11.49
N LEU A 21 -5.69 -18.06 11.19
CA LEU A 21 -6.46 -18.06 9.96
C LEU A 21 -5.54 -18.05 8.73
N PHE A 22 -4.58 -17.13 8.64
CA PHE A 22 -3.76 -17.00 7.44
C PHE A 22 -2.83 -18.20 7.21
N ARG A 23 -2.35 -18.85 8.28
CA ARG A 23 -1.59 -20.11 8.19
C ARG A 23 -2.44 -21.25 7.64
N GLU A 24 -3.70 -21.34 8.06
CA GLU A 24 -4.62 -22.38 7.61
C GLU A 24 -5.03 -22.19 6.15
N PHE A 25 -5.36 -20.95 5.78
CA PHE A 25 -5.97 -20.64 4.48
C PHE A 25 -4.94 -20.34 3.37
N ASN A 26 -3.68 -20.03 3.69
CA ASN A 26 -2.62 -19.78 2.70
C ASN A 26 -3.07 -18.80 1.59
N PRO A 27 -3.33 -17.53 1.92
CA PRO A 27 -3.94 -16.57 1.00
C PRO A 27 -3.01 -16.17 -0.14
N PHE A 28 -3.59 -15.61 -1.20
CA PHE A 28 -2.83 -15.03 -2.30
C PHE A 28 -2.12 -13.74 -1.88
N GLY A 29 -2.70 -12.96 -0.96
CA GLY A 29 -2.09 -11.71 -0.50
C GLY A 29 -2.94 -10.98 0.54
N PHE A 30 -2.54 -9.74 0.81
CA PHE A 30 -3.20 -8.87 1.78
C PHE A 30 -3.44 -7.47 1.21
N ILE A 31 -4.47 -6.77 1.70
CA ILE A 31 -4.71 -5.36 1.38
C ILE A 31 -4.79 -4.54 2.67
N LEU A 32 -4.03 -3.44 2.70
CA LEU A 32 -3.98 -2.51 3.84
C LEU A 32 -4.89 -1.30 3.61
N PHE A 33 -5.47 -0.82 4.71
CA PHE A 33 -6.30 0.37 4.77
C PHE A 33 -5.70 1.37 5.77
N ALA A 34 -6.21 2.61 5.79
CA ALA A 34 -5.74 3.65 6.71
C ALA A 34 -5.73 3.21 8.19
N ARG A 35 -6.69 2.39 8.62
CA ARG A 35 -6.76 1.84 9.99
C ARG A 35 -5.61 0.88 10.36
N ASN A 36 -4.83 0.43 9.38
CA ASN A 36 -3.74 -0.52 9.56
C ASN A 36 -2.37 0.19 9.66
N LEU A 37 -2.34 1.50 9.43
CA LEU A 37 -1.12 2.28 9.28
C LEU A 37 -1.03 3.31 10.40
N ASP A 38 0.12 3.34 11.07
CA ASP A 38 0.44 4.31 12.10
C ASP A 38 1.77 5.01 11.77
N THR A 39 2.88 4.30 11.91
CA THR A 39 4.22 4.80 11.60
C THR A 39 4.91 3.92 10.55
N PRO A 40 5.98 4.41 9.86
CA PRO A 40 6.74 3.57 8.94
C PRO A 40 7.26 2.28 9.58
N THR A 41 7.80 2.37 10.80
CA THR A 41 8.33 1.23 11.55
C THR A 41 7.23 0.22 11.89
N GLN A 42 6.07 0.69 12.37
CA GLN A 42 4.93 -0.19 12.63
C GLN A 42 4.46 -0.86 11.33
N THR A 43 4.36 -0.13 10.23
CA THR A 43 3.86 -0.66 8.95
C THR A 43 4.79 -1.75 8.40
N VAL A 44 6.11 -1.53 8.43
CA VAL A 44 7.11 -2.55 8.06
C VAL A 44 6.98 -3.80 8.94
N GLY A 45 6.80 -3.62 10.25
CA GLY A 45 6.59 -4.72 11.18
C GLY A 45 5.33 -5.52 10.87
N LEU A 46 4.24 -4.83 10.54
CA LEU A 46 2.98 -5.44 10.15
C LEU A 46 3.10 -6.25 8.85
N VAL A 47 3.69 -5.68 7.80
CA VAL A 47 3.92 -6.38 6.51
C VAL A 47 4.73 -7.65 6.72
N LYS A 48 5.80 -7.57 7.53
CA LYS A 48 6.60 -8.73 7.88
C LYS A 48 5.77 -9.81 8.59
N ALA A 49 4.97 -9.42 9.58
CA ALA A 49 4.12 -10.35 10.32
C ALA A 49 3.07 -11.03 9.41
N LEU A 50 2.53 -10.32 8.42
CA LEU A 50 1.60 -10.87 7.43
C LEU A 50 2.26 -11.94 6.55
N ARG A 51 3.46 -11.66 6.02
CA ARG A 51 4.22 -12.62 5.21
C ARG A 51 4.65 -13.84 6.03
N GLU A 52 5.07 -13.64 7.28
CA GLU A 52 5.36 -14.73 8.22
C GLU A 52 4.11 -15.58 8.53
N ALA A 53 2.94 -14.96 8.65
CA ALA A 53 1.68 -15.68 8.87
C ALA A 53 1.24 -16.48 7.63
N ALA A 54 1.46 -15.94 6.43
CA ALA A 54 1.23 -16.67 5.18
C ALA A 54 2.29 -17.76 4.92
N GLY A 55 3.47 -17.66 5.54
CA GLY A 55 4.59 -18.57 5.29
C GLY A 55 5.25 -18.38 3.93
N ALA A 56 5.03 -17.23 3.27
CA ALA A 56 5.54 -16.92 1.94
C ALA A 56 5.61 -15.39 1.71
N GLU A 57 6.41 -14.97 0.74
CA GLU A 57 6.46 -13.58 0.24
C GLU A 57 5.23 -13.29 -0.65
N VAL A 58 4.06 -13.20 -0.02
CA VAL A 58 2.80 -12.85 -0.70
C VAL A 58 2.70 -11.33 -0.92
N PRO A 59 2.03 -10.90 -2.00
CA PRO A 59 1.79 -9.48 -2.27
C PRO A 59 1.00 -8.80 -1.15
N VAL A 60 1.42 -7.60 -0.78
CA VAL A 60 0.68 -6.66 0.05
C VAL A 60 0.31 -5.44 -0.77
N LEU A 61 -0.99 -5.14 -0.81
CA LEU A 61 -1.59 -4.12 -1.65
C LEU A 61 -2.09 -2.93 -0.82
N ILE A 62 -2.20 -1.76 -1.44
CA ILE A 62 -2.81 -0.56 -0.85
C ILE A 62 -3.48 0.32 -1.92
N ASP A 63 -4.57 0.99 -1.56
CA ASP A 63 -5.11 2.05 -2.42
C ASP A 63 -4.34 3.37 -2.21
N GLN A 64 -3.29 3.59 -3.02
CA GLN A 64 -2.47 4.79 -2.95
C GLN A 64 -2.44 5.52 -4.30
N GLU A 65 -3.43 6.38 -4.53
CA GLU A 65 -3.55 7.19 -5.76
C GLU A 65 -3.04 8.63 -5.56
N GLY A 66 -3.31 9.20 -4.39
CA GLY A 66 -3.13 10.63 -4.10
C GLY A 66 -4.47 11.36 -3.89
N GLY A 67 -4.40 12.54 -3.27
CA GLY A 67 -5.57 13.33 -2.89
C GLY A 67 -6.49 12.57 -1.92
N ARG A 68 -7.72 12.28 -2.34
CA ARG A 68 -8.74 11.65 -1.48
C ARG A 68 -8.51 10.14 -1.27
N VAL A 69 -7.73 9.51 -2.14
CA VAL A 69 -7.43 8.07 -2.06
C VAL A 69 -5.93 7.91 -1.79
N GLN A 70 -5.58 8.17 -0.55
CA GLN A 70 -4.22 8.05 -0.03
C GLN A 70 -4.34 7.51 1.39
N ARG A 71 -3.87 6.28 1.64
CA ARG A 71 -3.95 5.66 2.97
C ARG A 71 -2.74 6.02 3.82
N PHE A 72 -1.55 6.07 3.23
CA PHE A 72 -0.33 6.49 3.90
C PHE A 72 0.05 7.90 3.45
N GLY A 73 0.16 8.84 4.39
CA GLY A 73 0.36 10.26 4.07
C GLY A 73 1.06 11.03 5.17
N PRO A 74 0.91 12.37 5.20
CA PRO A 74 1.55 13.19 6.22
C PRO A 74 1.18 12.75 7.64
N PRO A 75 2.13 12.80 8.60
CA PRO A 75 3.46 13.42 8.49
C PRO A 75 4.54 12.49 7.91
N HIS A 76 4.23 11.25 7.58
CA HIS A 76 5.25 10.24 7.24
C HIS A 76 5.56 10.14 5.74
N ALA A 77 4.62 10.55 4.89
CA ALA A 77 4.81 10.61 3.44
C ALA A 77 4.25 11.93 2.87
N PRO A 78 4.67 12.35 1.66
CA PRO A 78 4.10 13.51 0.99
C PRO A 78 2.59 13.38 0.79
N ALA A 79 1.88 14.51 0.78
CA ALA A 79 0.52 14.56 0.25
C ALA A 79 0.61 14.52 -1.28
N TYR A 80 0.32 13.36 -1.88
CA TYR A 80 0.36 13.20 -3.33
C TYR A 80 -0.84 13.89 -3.98
N PRO A 81 -0.69 14.52 -5.16
CA PRO A 81 -1.78 15.24 -5.79
C PRO A 81 -2.84 14.27 -6.35
N PRO A 82 -4.12 14.67 -6.40
CA PRO A 82 -5.14 13.87 -7.07
C PRO A 82 -4.88 13.77 -8.58
N ALA A 83 -5.30 12.67 -9.22
CA ALA A 83 -5.12 12.45 -10.65
C ALA A 83 -5.58 13.62 -11.54
N ALA A 84 -6.65 14.31 -11.13
CA ALA A 84 -7.20 15.48 -11.83
C ALA A 84 -6.19 16.64 -11.96
N ALA A 85 -5.25 16.79 -11.02
CA ALA A 85 -4.22 17.83 -11.09
C ALA A 85 -3.27 17.60 -12.27
N TYR A 86 -2.88 16.34 -12.51
CA TYR A 86 -2.10 15.98 -13.69
C TYR A 86 -2.88 16.20 -14.99
N GLY A 87 -4.18 15.91 -15.01
CA GLY A 87 -5.05 16.16 -16.17
C GLY A 87 -5.16 17.66 -16.51
N GLN A 88 -5.27 18.53 -15.49
CA GLN A 88 -5.26 19.98 -15.68
C GLN A 88 -3.92 20.48 -16.22
N LEU A 89 -2.81 19.87 -15.80
CA LEU A 89 -1.49 20.16 -16.32
C LEU A 89 -1.36 19.73 -17.78
N ALA A 90 -1.84 18.52 -18.11
CA ALA A 90 -1.80 17.97 -19.46
C ALA A 90 -2.59 18.82 -20.47
N ALA A 91 -3.66 19.48 -20.03
CA ALA A 91 -4.41 20.42 -20.86
C ALA A 91 -3.61 21.66 -21.28
N ARG A 92 -2.51 21.97 -20.57
CA ARG A 92 -1.61 23.10 -20.85
C ARG A 92 -0.33 22.66 -21.52
N ASP A 93 0.28 21.58 -21.01
CA ASP A 93 1.54 21.02 -21.49
C ASP A 93 1.55 19.50 -21.22
N LEU A 94 1.32 18.73 -22.29
CA LEU A 94 1.28 17.27 -22.21
C LEU A 94 2.65 16.66 -21.89
N GLY A 95 3.74 17.25 -22.40
CA GLY A 95 5.09 16.74 -22.17
C GLY A 95 5.49 16.90 -20.71
N HIS A 96 5.29 18.10 -20.17
CA HIS A 96 5.54 18.39 -18.76
C HIS A 96 4.63 17.58 -17.83
N ALA A 97 3.35 17.39 -18.19
CA ALA A 97 2.45 16.52 -17.43
C ALA A 97 2.92 15.05 -17.41
N GLY A 98 3.39 14.53 -18.55
CA GLY A 98 3.94 13.17 -18.63
C GLY A 98 5.14 12.97 -17.70
N ASP A 99 6.09 13.91 -17.70
CA ASP A 99 7.23 13.86 -16.78
C ASP A 99 6.81 13.97 -15.32
N THR A 100 5.84 14.83 -15.01
CA THR A 100 5.33 15.01 -13.65
C THR A 100 4.63 13.75 -13.14
N VAL A 101 3.80 13.10 -13.97
CA VAL A 101 3.14 11.83 -13.62
C VAL A 101 4.19 10.75 -13.35
N ARG A 102 5.17 10.60 -14.25
CA ARG A 102 6.22 9.58 -14.15
C ARG A 102 7.03 9.75 -12.87
N ILE A 103 7.48 10.96 -12.57
CA ILE A 103 8.28 11.24 -11.37
C ILE A 103 7.44 11.09 -10.11
N GLY A 104 6.22 11.65 -10.09
CA GLY A 104 5.33 11.61 -8.94
C GLY A 104 4.96 10.17 -8.55
N HIS A 105 4.62 9.32 -9.51
CA HIS A 105 4.26 7.92 -9.22
C HIS A 105 5.50 7.05 -8.93
N ALA A 106 6.67 7.38 -9.48
CA ALA A 106 7.91 6.71 -9.08
C ALA A 106 8.28 6.99 -7.61
N LEU A 107 8.05 8.22 -7.13
CA LEU A 107 8.20 8.57 -5.71
C LEU A 107 7.17 7.84 -4.84
N LEU A 108 5.90 7.85 -5.25
CA LEU A 108 4.82 7.13 -4.57
C LEU A 108 5.15 5.64 -4.43
N GLY A 109 5.53 4.98 -5.52
CA GLY A 109 5.91 3.57 -5.51
C GLY A 109 7.15 3.31 -4.65
N ARG A 110 8.12 4.22 -4.62
CA ARG A 110 9.30 4.10 -3.75
C ARG A 110 8.91 4.19 -2.28
N ASP A 111 8.03 5.11 -1.91
CA ASP A 111 7.56 5.26 -0.53
C ASP A 111 6.86 3.99 -0.05
N LEU A 112 6.01 3.39 -0.88
CA LEU A 112 5.35 2.11 -0.58
C LEU A 112 6.34 0.94 -0.49
N ALA A 113 7.27 0.85 -1.44
CA ALA A 113 8.29 -0.20 -1.44
C ALA A 113 9.16 -0.16 -0.17
N ASN A 114 9.45 1.04 0.36
CA ASN A 114 10.17 1.21 1.63
C ASN A 114 9.38 0.67 2.84
N LEU A 115 8.06 0.52 2.72
CA LEU A 115 7.20 -0.09 3.73
C LEU A 115 6.99 -1.59 3.51
N GLY A 116 7.51 -2.14 2.41
CA GLY A 116 7.28 -3.53 1.99
C GLY A 116 5.93 -3.76 1.28
N ILE A 117 5.29 -2.70 0.80
CA ILE A 117 4.02 -2.77 0.05
C ILE A 117 4.34 -2.88 -1.44
N ASP A 118 3.70 -3.84 -2.12
CA ASP A 118 4.05 -4.29 -3.46
C ASP A 118 3.20 -3.66 -4.58
N VAL A 119 1.94 -3.31 -4.27
CA VAL A 119 0.94 -2.81 -5.23
C VAL A 119 0.23 -1.59 -4.69
#